data_AF-A0A136ILX1-F1
#
_entry.id   AF-A0A136ILX1-F1
#
_cell.length_a   1.000
_cell.length_b   1.000
_cell.length_c   1.000
_cell.angle_alpha   90.00
_cell.angle_beta   90.00
_cell.angle_gamma   90.00
#
_symmetry.space_group_name_H-M   'P 1'
#
loop_
_entity.id
_entity.type
_entity.pdbx_description
1 polymer ?
#
loop_
_entity_poly.entity_id
_entity_poly.type
_entity_poly.pdbx_seq_one_letter_code
_entity_poly.pdbx_strand_id
1 'polypeptide(L)'
;MASSDPFDSALDLLRRLNPKHTSEHLNSLIQLAPDLTEDLLSSVDQPLAVRRCKQTGREYLLCDYNRDGDSYRSPWSNQFDPPLEGQDNAGNGAGAGGAGGEDGEGDGVEGGAGGGGGGAAGLPSDKVRRMEVRANEAFDVYRELYYEGGVSSVYFWNLDDGFAGVVLLKKVATPGTAGEGTWDSIHVFEAIDRARFTQYNLTSTVILSLSHTGNSQALGEMDLSGNMTRQVEIELPAESDEQQIANIGKLVEDMELKMRNLLQEVYFGKAKDVVGDLRSAGSLSEGARDREAQREIIGSMRR
;
A
#
# COMPACT_ATOMS: atom_id res chain seq x y z
N MET A 1 24.14 27.68 3.97
CA MET A 1 22.95 26.85 4.26
C MET A 1 22.99 25.73 3.25
N ALA A 2 23.04 24.46 3.68
CA ALA A 2 22.89 23.37 2.73
C ALA A 2 21.52 23.54 2.07
N SER A 3 21.47 23.64 0.74
CA SER A 3 20.20 23.65 0.00
C SER A 3 19.48 22.35 0.35
N SER A 4 18.28 22.44 0.92
CA SER A 4 17.45 21.27 1.15
C SER A 4 17.19 20.60 -0.19
N ASP A 5 17.36 19.28 -0.24
CA ASP A 5 17.05 18.51 -1.43
C ASP A 5 15.57 18.74 -1.82
N PRO A 6 15.28 19.16 -3.07
CA PRO A 6 13.91 19.38 -3.52
C PRO A 6 13.00 18.18 -3.33
N PHE A 7 13.53 16.95 -3.48
CA PHE A 7 12.78 15.72 -3.26
C PHE A 7 12.39 15.54 -1.79
N ASP A 8 13.36 15.61 -0.86
CA ASP A 8 13.09 15.58 0.58
C ASP A 8 12.08 16.67 1.02
N SER A 9 12.19 17.86 0.42
CA SER A 9 11.30 18.99 0.71
C SER A 9 9.87 18.72 0.24
N ALA A 10 9.70 18.07 -0.92
CA ALA A 10 8.40 17.67 -1.45
C ALA A 10 7.75 16.59 -0.56
N LEU A 11 8.53 15.59 -0.11
CA LEU A 11 8.05 14.58 0.82
C LEU A 11 7.66 15.17 2.19
N ASP A 12 8.44 16.11 2.73
CA ASP A 12 8.10 16.79 3.98
C ASP A 12 6.81 17.62 3.84
N LEU A 13 6.61 18.27 2.68
CA LEU A 13 5.38 19.02 2.42
C LEU A 13 4.16 18.08 2.38
N LEU A 14 4.24 16.95 1.68
CA LEU A 14 3.15 15.97 1.60
C LEU A 14 2.79 15.37 2.95
N ARG A 15 3.74 15.25 3.88
CA ARG A 15 3.47 14.83 5.28
C ARG A 15 2.72 15.88 6.11
N ARG A 16 2.66 17.13 5.66
CA ARG A 16 2.02 18.26 6.37
C ARG A 16 0.70 18.68 5.76
N LEU A 17 0.53 18.47 4.46
CA LEU A 17 -0.71 18.80 3.75
C LEU A 17 -1.84 17.83 4.12
N ASN A 18 -3.09 18.23 3.85
CA ASN A 18 -4.23 17.40 4.15
C ASN A 18 -4.19 16.08 3.33
N PRO A 19 -4.10 14.91 3.97
CA PRO A 19 -3.93 13.63 3.29
C PRO A 19 -5.13 13.23 2.41
N LYS A 20 -6.31 13.81 2.63
CA LYS A 20 -7.50 13.63 1.78
C LYS A 20 -7.26 14.05 0.32
N HIS A 21 -6.40 15.04 0.12
CA HIS A 21 -6.11 15.61 -1.20
C HIS A 21 -4.72 15.21 -1.72
N THR A 22 -4.16 14.09 -1.23
CA THR A 22 -2.80 13.63 -1.60
C THR A 22 -2.59 13.58 -3.11
N SER A 23 -3.55 13.06 -3.88
CA SER A 23 -3.44 13.01 -5.35
C SER A 23 -3.41 14.40 -5.99
N GLU A 24 -4.16 15.38 -5.48
CA GLU A 24 -4.13 16.76 -5.98
C GLU A 24 -2.81 17.46 -5.64
N HIS A 25 -2.33 17.25 -4.41
CA HIS A 25 -1.04 17.78 -3.96
C HIS A 25 0.13 17.21 -4.77
N LEU A 26 0.12 15.90 -5.02
CA LEU A 26 1.14 15.22 -5.81
C LEU A 26 1.15 15.73 -7.25
N ASN A 27 -0.01 15.84 -7.90
CA ASN A 27 -0.11 16.41 -9.25
C ASN A 27 0.39 17.86 -9.31
N SER A 28 0.10 18.66 -8.28
CA SER A 28 0.59 20.04 -8.20
C SER A 28 2.12 20.11 -8.05
N LEU A 29 2.70 19.18 -7.28
CA LEU A 29 4.16 19.06 -7.14
C LEU A 29 4.84 18.59 -8.43
N ILE A 30 4.24 17.63 -9.12
CA ILE A 30 4.71 17.16 -10.44
C ILE A 30 4.69 18.30 -11.46
N GLN A 31 3.65 19.15 -11.46
CA GLN A 31 3.59 20.33 -12.33
C GLN A 31 4.66 21.37 -11.98
N LEU A 32 4.99 21.51 -10.70
CA LEU A 32 5.99 22.48 -10.21
C LEU A 32 7.43 22.01 -10.47
N ALA A 33 7.69 20.71 -10.30
CA ALA A 33 9.00 20.09 -10.47
C ALA A 33 8.87 18.79 -11.27
N PRO A 34 8.70 18.88 -12.61
CA PRO A 34 8.51 17.72 -13.48
C PRO A 34 9.66 16.70 -13.42
N ASP A 35 10.87 17.17 -13.13
CA ASP A 35 12.06 16.32 -13.01
C ASP A 35 11.95 15.31 -11.85
N LEU A 36 11.08 15.56 -10.87
CA LEU A 36 10.87 14.68 -9.71
C LEU A 36 9.71 13.68 -9.91
N THR A 37 9.11 13.62 -11.11
CA THR A 37 7.85 12.88 -11.32
C THR A 37 7.99 11.39 -10.98
N GLU A 38 9.02 10.71 -11.47
CA GLU A 38 9.19 9.27 -11.24
C GLU A 38 9.47 8.95 -9.77
N ASP A 39 10.35 9.73 -9.13
CA ASP A 39 10.71 9.56 -7.72
C ASP A 39 9.51 9.83 -6.81
N LEU A 40 8.69 10.85 -7.12
CA LEU A 40 7.50 11.18 -6.33
C LEU A 40 6.39 10.14 -6.50
N LEU A 41 6.12 9.68 -7.72
CA LEU A 41 5.11 8.65 -7.95
C LEU A 41 5.51 7.31 -7.33
N SER A 42 6.80 6.96 -7.32
CA SER A 42 7.28 5.72 -6.69
C SER A 42 7.32 5.78 -5.16
N SER A 43 7.43 6.98 -4.57
CA SER A 43 7.62 7.14 -3.12
C SER A 43 6.37 7.57 -2.35
N VAL A 44 5.33 8.05 -3.03
CA VAL A 44 4.14 8.63 -2.40
C VAL A 44 2.93 7.75 -2.66
N ASP A 45 2.49 7.06 -1.61
CA ASP A 45 1.25 6.29 -1.63
C ASP A 45 0.01 7.18 -1.83
N GLN A 46 -0.84 6.80 -2.77
CA GLN A 46 -2.09 7.48 -3.08
C GLN A 46 -3.31 6.61 -2.70
N PRO A 47 -4.48 7.23 -2.40
CA PRO A 47 -5.72 6.47 -2.23
C PRO A 47 -6.01 5.59 -3.44
N LEU A 48 -6.39 4.33 -3.18
CA LEU A 48 -6.54 3.35 -4.25
C LEU A 48 -7.81 3.62 -5.06
N ALA A 49 -7.68 3.52 -6.38
CA ALA A 49 -8.82 3.57 -7.30
C ALA A 49 -9.26 2.16 -7.67
N VAL A 50 -10.56 1.99 -7.95
CA VAL A 50 -11.16 0.72 -8.38
C VAL A 50 -11.42 0.77 -9.88
N ARG A 51 -11.05 -0.29 -10.59
CA ARG A 51 -11.43 -0.50 -12.00
C ARG A 51 -12.04 -1.88 -12.17
N ARG A 52 -12.86 -2.06 -13.21
CA ARG A 52 -13.46 -3.35 -13.56
C ARG A 52 -12.71 -3.98 -14.73
N CYS A 53 -12.28 -5.23 -14.57
CA CYS A 53 -11.68 -6.00 -15.65
C CYS A 53 -12.74 -6.27 -16.73
N LYS A 54 -12.49 -5.81 -17.96
CA LYS A 54 -13.42 -5.98 -19.09
C LYS A 54 -13.65 -7.45 -19.47
N GLN A 55 -12.67 -8.33 -19.22
CA GLN A 55 -12.77 -9.74 -19.58
C GLN A 55 -13.50 -10.59 -18.53
N THR A 56 -13.15 -10.40 -17.25
CA THR A 56 -13.67 -11.25 -16.17
C THR A 56 -14.84 -10.61 -15.43
N GLY A 57 -15.08 -9.31 -15.63
CA GLY A 57 -16.08 -8.54 -14.90
C GLY A 57 -15.72 -8.26 -13.43
N ARG A 58 -14.59 -8.77 -12.93
CA ARG A 58 -14.14 -8.58 -11.54
C ARG A 58 -13.48 -7.23 -11.34
N GLU A 59 -13.66 -6.65 -10.17
CA GLU A 59 -13.02 -5.40 -9.77
C GLU A 59 -11.56 -5.64 -9.37
N TYR A 60 -10.71 -4.63 -9.58
CA TYR A 60 -9.30 -4.64 -9.19
C TYR A 60 -8.84 -3.23 -8.82
N LEU A 61 -7.75 -3.16 -8.06
CA LEU A 61 -7.21 -1.91 -7.51
C LEU A 61 -6.06 -1.39 -8.37
N LEU A 62 -6.00 -0.07 -8.51
CA LEU A 62 -4.99 0.65 -9.26
C LEU A 62 -3.96 1.26 -8.31
N CYS A 63 -2.70 1.08 -8.65
CA CYS A 63 -1.55 1.72 -8.02
C CYS A 63 -0.43 1.86 -9.07
N ASP A 64 0.68 2.50 -8.72
CA ASP A 64 1.78 2.65 -9.67
C ASP A 64 2.48 1.32 -9.99
N TYR A 65 2.44 0.33 -9.09
CA TYR A 65 3.05 -1.00 -9.32
C TYR A 65 2.34 -1.87 -10.36
N ASN A 66 1.11 -1.54 -10.77
CA ASN A 66 0.42 -2.22 -11.87
C ASN A 66 0.15 -1.31 -13.06
N ARG A 67 0.84 -0.17 -13.13
CA ARG A 67 0.71 0.85 -14.16
C ARG A 67 1.85 0.74 -15.18
N ASP A 68 1.51 0.96 -16.45
CA ASP A 68 2.47 1.22 -17.53
C ASP A 68 1.88 2.32 -18.40
N GLY A 69 2.54 3.48 -18.46
CA GLY A 69 1.99 4.69 -19.07
C GLY A 69 0.64 5.07 -18.44
N ASP A 70 -0.43 5.06 -19.22
CA ASP A 70 -1.81 5.32 -18.76
C ASP A 70 -2.65 4.04 -18.60
N SER A 71 -2.01 2.89 -18.77
CA SER A 71 -2.65 1.59 -18.75
C SER A 71 -2.38 0.86 -17.44
N TYR A 72 -3.35 0.05 -17.01
CA TYR A 72 -3.24 -0.70 -15.76
C TYR A 72 -3.51 -2.18 -15.98
N ARG A 73 -2.61 -3.03 -15.49
CA ARG A 73 -2.71 -4.49 -15.57
C ARG A 73 -3.75 -5.02 -14.60
N SER A 74 -4.69 -5.81 -15.10
CA SER A 74 -5.64 -6.54 -14.27
C SER A 74 -5.02 -7.83 -13.73
N PRO A 75 -5.16 -8.15 -12.43
CA PRO A 75 -4.63 -9.38 -11.85
C PRO A 75 -5.42 -10.61 -12.33
N TRP A 76 -6.62 -10.41 -12.86
CA TRP A 76 -7.51 -11.49 -13.31
C TRP A 76 -7.21 -11.95 -14.74
N SER A 77 -7.14 -11.00 -15.69
CA SER A 77 -6.87 -11.31 -17.10
C SER A 77 -5.39 -11.26 -17.47
N ASN A 78 -4.55 -10.69 -16.60
CA ASN A 78 -3.16 -10.33 -16.89
C ASN A 78 -2.99 -9.33 -18.05
N GLN A 79 -4.04 -8.60 -18.43
CA GLN A 79 -4.01 -7.64 -19.53
C GLN A 79 -4.08 -6.20 -19.02
N PHE A 80 -3.45 -5.31 -19.76
CA PHE A 80 -3.51 -3.88 -19.53
C PHE A 80 -4.77 -3.27 -20.13
N ASP A 81 -5.35 -2.29 -19.43
CA ASP A 81 -6.45 -1.47 -19.94
C ASP A 81 -6.13 0.02 -19.73
N PRO A 82 -6.08 0.85 -20.80
CA PRO A 82 -6.18 0.48 -22.22
C PRO A 82 -5.10 -0.54 -22.66
N PRO A 83 -5.32 -1.30 -23.76
CA PRO A 83 -4.29 -2.20 -24.29
C PRO A 83 -3.01 -1.43 -24.63
N LEU A 84 -1.86 -2.00 -24.28
CA LEU A 84 -0.55 -1.44 -24.65
C LEU A 84 -0.21 -1.79 -26.11
N GLU A 85 0.53 -0.91 -26.77
CA GLU A 85 1.01 -1.15 -28.13
C GLU A 85 1.82 -2.47 -28.18
N GLY A 86 1.34 -3.43 -28.97
CA GLY A 86 1.95 -4.77 -29.08
C GLY A 86 1.31 -5.89 -28.26
N GLN A 87 0.35 -5.61 -27.36
CA GLN A 87 -0.44 -6.65 -26.67
C GLN A 87 -1.63 -7.18 -27.48
N ASP A 88 -1.95 -6.56 -28.61
CA ASP A 88 -3.15 -6.84 -29.42
C ASP A 88 -3.18 -8.23 -30.09
N ASN A 89 -2.16 -9.07 -29.91
CA ASN A 89 -2.06 -10.37 -30.58
C ASN A 89 -1.73 -11.59 -29.69
N ALA A 90 -1.68 -11.45 -28.35
CA ALA A 90 -1.48 -12.60 -27.45
C ALA A 90 -2.79 -13.25 -26.98
N GLY A 91 -3.86 -13.12 -27.77
CA GLY A 91 -5.11 -13.83 -27.56
C GLY A 91 -5.01 -15.28 -28.04
N ASN A 92 -5.00 -16.21 -27.08
CA ASN A 92 -5.35 -17.62 -27.22
C ASN A 92 -4.27 -18.57 -27.80
N GLY A 93 -3.57 -19.27 -26.91
CA GLY A 93 -2.58 -20.29 -27.27
C GLY A 93 -2.31 -21.29 -26.15
N ALA A 94 -3.36 -21.89 -25.59
CA ALA A 94 -3.20 -23.15 -24.86
C ALA A 94 -2.85 -24.26 -25.86
N GLY A 95 -1.61 -24.76 -25.81
CA GLY A 95 -1.27 -26.12 -26.28
C GLY A 95 -0.07 -26.28 -27.21
N ALA A 96 0.72 -27.29 -26.86
CA ALA A 96 1.67 -28.06 -27.65
C ALA A 96 3.12 -27.52 -27.75
N GLY A 97 4.02 -28.28 -27.14
CA GLY A 97 5.46 -28.02 -27.14
C GLY A 97 6.18 -28.41 -28.43
N GLY A 98 7.46 -28.06 -28.45
CA GLY A 98 8.44 -28.47 -29.45
C GLY A 98 9.84 -28.20 -28.92
N ALA A 99 10.64 -29.25 -28.85
CA ALA A 99 12.02 -29.25 -28.41
C ALA A 99 12.99 -28.83 -29.54
N GLY A 100 14.20 -28.40 -29.14
CA GLY A 100 15.38 -28.14 -29.97
C GLY A 100 15.97 -26.77 -29.60
N GLY A 101 17.17 -26.60 -29.05
CA GLY A 101 18.41 -27.36 -29.17
C GLY A 101 19.38 -26.58 -30.06
N GLU A 102 20.40 -25.97 -29.45
CA GLU A 102 21.80 -25.79 -29.92
C GLU A 102 22.45 -24.45 -29.52
N ASP A 103 23.75 -24.61 -29.24
CA ASP A 103 24.69 -23.72 -28.57
C ASP A 103 25.24 -22.59 -29.47
N GLY A 104 25.71 -21.51 -28.84
CA GLY A 104 26.48 -20.45 -29.50
C GLY A 104 27.10 -19.47 -28.52
N GLU A 105 28.40 -19.63 -28.27
CA GLU A 105 29.26 -18.74 -27.47
C GLU A 105 29.42 -17.34 -28.12
N GLY A 106 29.52 -16.30 -27.28
CA GLY A 106 29.88 -14.95 -27.69
C GLY A 106 30.22 -14.06 -26.49
N ASP A 107 31.51 -13.81 -26.32
CA ASP A 107 32.13 -12.99 -25.27
C ASP A 107 31.97 -11.49 -25.58
N GLY A 108 31.70 -10.65 -24.57
CA GLY A 108 31.51 -9.21 -24.73
C GLY A 108 31.31 -8.47 -23.41
N VAL A 109 32.34 -7.72 -23.00
CA VAL A 109 32.49 -6.96 -21.75
C VAL A 109 31.72 -5.62 -21.78
N GLU A 110 31.42 -5.11 -20.56
CA GLU A 110 31.16 -3.70 -20.13
C GLU A 110 29.73 -3.24 -19.78
N GLY A 111 29.46 -3.13 -18.47
CA GLY A 111 29.10 -1.87 -17.79
C GLY A 111 27.69 -1.29 -17.94
N GLY A 112 26.92 -1.29 -16.85
CA GLY A 112 25.79 -0.37 -16.67
C GLY A 112 24.68 -0.92 -15.78
N ALA A 113 24.46 -0.30 -14.61
CA ALA A 113 23.29 -0.54 -13.78
C ALA A 113 22.02 -0.02 -14.48
N GLY A 114 20.93 -0.79 -14.41
CA GLY A 114 19.59 -0.34 -14.77
C GLY A 114 18.97 -1.08 -15.95
N GLY A 115 17.95 -1.88 -15.65
CA GLY A 115 16.85 -2.18 -16.58
C GLY A 115 17.06 -3.34 -17.55
N GLY A 116 16.24 -4.38 -17.37
CA GLY A 116 15.72 -5.19 -18.48
C GLY A 116 16.24 -6.61 -18.59
N GLY A 117 15.37 -7.57 -18.27
CA GLY A 117 15.59 -8.99 -18.58
C GLY A 117 14.32 -9.84 -18.53
N GLY A 118 13.57 -9.90 -19.64
CA GLY A 118 12.84 -11.13 -20.02
C GLY A 118 11.31 -11.15 -19.92
N GLY A 119 10.61 -10.32 -20.69
CA GLY A 119 9.15 -10.34 -20.90
C GLY A 119 8.70 -8.98 -21.46
N ALA A 120 7.53 -8.89 -22.14
CA ALA A 120 6.98 -7.58 -22.51
C ALA A 120 7.02 -6.67 -21.28
N ALA A 121 7.68 -5.50 -21.38
CA ALA A 121 8.14 -4.71 -20.25
C ALA A 121 7.05 -4.63 -19.16
N GLY A 122 7.36 -5.15 -17.96
CA GLY A 122 6.45 -5.11 -16.81
C GLY A 122 5.55 -6.35 -16.57
N LEU A 123 5.58 -7.38 -17.42
CA LEU A 123 4.89 -8.64 -17.12
C LEU A 123 5.73 -9.59 -16.26
N PRO A 124 5.14 -10.24 -15.23
CA PRO A 124 5.84 -11.25 -14.45
C PRO A 124 6.10 -12.52 -15.28
N SER A 125 7.22 -13.18 -15.01
CA SER A 125 7.54 -14.53 -15.52
C SER A 125 6.45 -15.54 -15.18
N ASP A 126 6.35 -16.64 -15.94
CA ASP A 126 5.33 -17.67 -15.72
C ASP A 126 5.29 -18.21 -14.29
N LYS A 127 6.45 -18.37 -13.64
CA LYS A 127 6.53 -18.78 -12.24
C LYS A 127 5.88 -17.74 -11.34
N VAL A 128 6.35 -16.50 -11.41
CA VAL A 128 5.88 -15.39 -10.58
C VAL A 128 4.39 -15.11 -10.82
N ARG A 129 3.92 -15.22 -12.07
CA ARG A 129 2.49 -15.09 -12.40
C ARG A 129 1.64 -16.19 -11.76
N ARG A 130 2.09 -17.45 -11.73
CA ARG A 130 1.35 -18.52 -11.03
C ARG A 130 1.25 -18.24 -9.53
N MET A 131 2.31 -17.71 -8.92
CA MET A 131 2.30 -17.30 -7.52
C MET A 131 1.34 -16.13 -7.30
N GLU A 132 1.37 -15.12 -8.17
CA GLU A 132 0.49 -13.95 -8.12
C GLU A 132 -0.99 -14.35 -8.18
N VAL A 133 -1.36 -15.30 -9.05
CA VAL A 133 -2.74 -15.81 -9.14
C VAL A 133 -3.17 -16.47 -7.82
N ARG A 134 -2.33 -17.34 -7.26
CA ARG A 134 -2.60 -17.99 -5.96
C ARG A 134 -2.65 -17.00 -4.80
N ALA A 135 -1.79 -15.98 -4.82
CA ALA A 135 -1.80 -14.92 -3.82
C ALA A 135 -3.09 -14.09 -3.90
N ASN A 136 -3.57 -13.77 -5.11
CA ASN A 136 -4.87 -13.11 -5.27
C ASN A 136 -6.02 -13.94 -4.68
N GLU A 137 -6.03 -15.27 -4.88
CA GLU A 137 -7.03 -16.16 -4.27
C GLU A 137 -6.94 -16.14 -2.74
N ALA A 138 -5.73 -16.26 -2.18
CA ALA A 138 -5.52 -16.24 -0.73
C ALA A 138 -5.94 -14.90 -0.09
N PHE A 139 -5.56 -13.78 -0.71
CA PHE A 139 -5.88 -12.45 -0.19
C PHE A 139 -7.33 -12.03 -0.43
N ASP A 140 -8.03 -12.62 -1.40
CA ASP A 140 -9.49 -12.45 -1.54
C ASP A 140 -10.24 -13.13 -0.39
N VAL A 141 -9.75 -14.30 0.08
CA VAL A 141 -10.27 -14.94 1.30
C VAL A 141 -9.94 -14.11 2.54
N TYR A 142 -8.69 -13.63 2.67
CA TYR A 142 -8.29 -12.74 3.78
C TYR A 142 -9.19 -11.49 3.84
N ARG A 143 -9.40 -10.84 2.69
CA ARG A 143 -10.31 -9.70 2.55
C ARG A 143 -11.70 -10.04 3.06
N GLU A 144 -12.28 -11.16 2.63
CA GLU A 144 -13.62 -11.54 3.07
C GLU A 144 -13.69 -11.74 4.60
N LEU A 145 -12.70 -12.41 5.19
CA LEU A 145 -12.65 -12.69 6.63
C LEU A 145 -12.48 -11.43 7.51
N TYR A 146 -11.67 -10.47 7.07
CA TYR A 146 -11.33 -9.29 7.86
C TYR A 146 -12.12 -8.04 7.51
N TYR A 147 -12.56 -7.92 6.26
CA TYR A 147 -13.24 -6.72 5.75
C TYR A 147 -14.71 -6.95 5.43
N GLU A 148 -15.20 -8.19 5.32
CA GLU A 148 -16.59 -8.52 4.97
C GLU A 148 -17.07 -7.71 3.74
N GLY A 149 -16.32 -7.78 2.65
CA GLY A 149 -16.52 -7.00 1.42
C GLY A 149 -15.31 -6.19 1.01
N GLY A 150 -15.51 -5.13 0.22
CA GLY A 150 -14.41 -4.37 -0.38
C GLY A 150 -13.79 -5.07 -1.59
N VAL A 151 -12.64 -4.56 -2.02
CA VAL A 151 -11.86 -5.08 -3.16
C VAL A 151 -10.44 -5.38 -2.70
N SER A 152 -9.83 -6.43 -3.22
CA SER A 152 -8.41 -6.72 -3.05
C SER A 152 -7.75 -6.99 -4.41
N SER A 153 -6.46 -6.74 -4.50
CA SER A 153 -5.64 -7.06 -5.68
C SER A 153 -4.20 -7.28 -5.27
N VAL A 154 -3.55 -8.26 -5.90
CA VAL A 154 -2.15 -8.57 -5.66
C VAL A 154 -1.39 -8.54 -6.98
N TYR A 155 -0.24 -7.87 -7.01
CA TYR A 155 0.63 -7.80 -8.17
C TYR A 155 2.05 -8.17 -7.81
N PHE A 156 2.66 -9.11 -8.53
CA PHE A 156 4.06 -9.49 -8.36
C PHE A 156 4.88 -9.09 -9.58
N TRP A 157 6.17 -8.86 -9.36
CA TRP A 157 7.17 -8.63 -10.41
C TRP A 157 8.48 -9.34 -10.06
N ASN A 158 9.28 -9.59 -11.09
CA ASN A 158 10.58 -10.24 -10.97
C ASN A 158 11.63 -9.30 -10.39
N LEU A 159 12.53 -9.85 -9.58
CA LEU A 159 13.81 -9.25 -9.21
C LEU A 159 14.95 -10.17 -9.68
N ASP A 160 16.18 -9.66 -9.69
CA ASP A 160 17.36 -10.47 -10.09
C ASP A 160 17.63 -11.61 -9.11
N ASP A 161 17.41 -11.38 -7.82
CA ASP A 161 17.66 -12.33 -6.72
C ASP A 161 16.38 -12.76 -5.98
N GLY A 162 15.23 -12.68 -6.64
CA GLY A 162 13.96 -13.13 -6.07
C GLY A 162 12.75 -12.54 -6.79
N PHE A 163 11.78 -12.07 -6.01
CA PHE A 163 10.59 -11.40 -6.53
C PHE A 163 10.09 -10.37 -5.52
N ALA A 164 9.27 -9.45 -5.99
CA ALA A 164 8.58 -8.49 -5.14
C ALA A 164 7.11 -8.42 -5.52
N GLY A 165 6.33 -7.77 -4.69
CA GLY A 165 4.92 -7.61 -4.95
C GLY A 165 4.26 -6.55 -4.09
N VAL A 166 3.03 -6.25 -4.45
CA VAL A 166 2.14 -5.40 -3.66
C VAL A 166 0.83 -6.13 -3.39
N VAL A 167 0.36 -6.07 -2.15
CA VAL A 167 -0.97 -6.50 -1.73
C VAL A 167 -1.78 -5.25 -1.41
N LEU A 168 -2.93 -5.13 -2.07
CA LEU A 168 -3.82 -3.97 -1.97
C LEU A 168 -5.16 -4.41 -1.41
N LEU A 169 -5.68 -3.67 -0.43
CA LEU A 169 -7.06 -3.84 0.06
C LEU A 169 -7.74 -2.49 0.15
N LYS A 170 -8.98 -2.40 -0.35
CA LYS A 170 -9.82 -1.21 -0.23
C LYS A 170 -11.19 -1.58 0.31
N LYS A 171 -11.61 -0.90 1.36
CA LYS A 171 -12.98 -0.97 1.87
C LYS A 171 -13.55 0.43 1.99
N VAL A 172 -14.71 0.62 1.37
CA VAL A 172 -15.54 1.81 1.54
C VAL A 172 -16.70 1.43 2.45
N ALA A 173 -17.02 2.30 3.41
CA ALA A 173 -18.14 2.13 4.32
C ALA A 173 -19.45 2.03 3.52
N THR A 174 -20.37 1.18 3.99
CA THR A 174 -21.64 0.96 3.31
C THR A 174 -22.47 2.24 3.27
N PRO A 175 -23.02 2.62 2.10
CA PRO A 175 -23.91 3.76 1.98
C PRO A 175 -25.12 3.64 2.92
N GLY A 176 -25.48 4.72 3.62
CA GLY A 176 -26.67 4.78 4.49
C GLY A 176 -26.38 5.00 5.97
N THR A 177 -25.12 4.96 6.40
CA THR A 177 -24.70 5.49 7.70
C THR A 177 -24.46 7.01 7.63
N ALA A 178 -24.62 7.73 8.74
CA ALA A 178 -24.43 9.19 8.78
C ALA A 178 -22.96 9.65 8.58
N GLY A 179 -22.03 8.73 8.35
CA GLY A 179 -20.63 9.01 8.05
C GLY A 179 -20.16 8.19 6.85
N GLU A 180 -19.18 8.73 6.15
CA GLU A 180 -18.44 8.08 5.09
C GLU A 180 -17.07 7.65 5.64
N GLY A 181 -16.58 6.52 5.15
CA GLY A 181 -15.29 5.99 5.58
C GLY A 181 -14.63 5.23 4.46
N THR A 182 -13.34 5.46 4.26
CA THR A 182 -12.53 4.70 3.32
C THR A 182 -11.27 4.22 4.02
N TRP A 183 -11.00 2.93 3.84
CA TRP A 183 -9.79 2.26 4.28
C TRP A 183 -9.05 1.75 3.05
N ASP A 184 -7.78 2.15 2.91
CA ASP A 184 -6.86 1.66 1.89
C ASP A 184 -5.62 1.06 2.59
N SER A 185 -5.33 -0.22 2.32
CA SER A 185 -4.10 -0.89 2.73
C SER A 185 -3.21 -1.13 1.52
N ILE A 186 -1.93 -0.78 1.63
CA ILE A 186 -0.90 -0.95 0.60
C ILE A 186 0.29 -1.66 1.26
N HIS A 187 0.57 -2.88 0.84
CA HIS A 187 1.65 -3.70 1.40
C HIS A 187 2.64 -4.06 0.30
N VAL A 188 3.72 -3.31 0.20
CA VAL A 188 4.81 -3.56 -0.74
C VAL A 188 5.82 -4.47 -0.06
N PHE A 189 6.14 -5.60 -0.68
CA PHE A 189 7.12 -6.53 -0.15
C PHE A 189 8.17 -6.90 -1.19
N GLU A 190 9.37 -7.20 -0.70
CA GLU A 190 10.44 -7.86 -1.45
C GLU A 190 10.74 -9.20 -0.79
N ALA A 191 10.92 -10.24 -1.60
CA ALA A 191 11.29 -11.58 -1.18
C ALA A 191 12.60 -11.95 -1.89
N ILE A 192 13.71 -11.82 -1.18
CA ILE A 192 15.06 -12.06 -1.69
C ILE A 192 15.49 -13.48 -1.30
N ASP A 193 15.71 -14.33 -2.29
CA ASP A 193 16.07 -15.72 -2.07
C ASP A 193 17.55 -15.83 -1.69
N ARG A 194 17.81 -16.41 -0.51
CA ARG A 194 19.14 -16.77 -0.03
C ARG A 194 19.29 -18.29 0.00
N ALA A 195 20.51 -18.77 0.19
CA ALA A 195 20.81 -20.19 0.11
C ALA A 195 20.02 -21.11 1.08
N ARG A 196 19.47 -20.57 2.19
CA ARG A 196 18.75 -21.35 3.21
C ARG A 196 17.45 -20.72 3.72
N PHE A 197 17.13 -19.52 3.28
CA PHE A 197 15.97 -18.75 3.72
C PHE A 197 15.63 -17.70 2.67
N THR A 198 14.43 -17.15 2.75
CA THR A 198 14.06 -15.96 1.98
C THR A 198 14.02 -14.79 2.97
N GLN A 199 14.66 -13.69 2.60
CA GLN A 199 14.62 -12.43 3.34
C GLN A 199 13.43 -11.62 2.83
N TYR A 200 12.52 -11.25 3.72
CA TYR A 200 11.33 -10.49 3.41
C TYR A 200 11.46 -9.08 3.95
N ASN A 201 11.39 -8.09 3.07
CA ASN A 201 11.23 -6.69 3.42
C ASN A 201 9.77 -6.32 3.17
N LEU A 202 9.02 -5.90 4.19
CA LEU A 202 7.63 -5.48 4.04
C LEU A 202 7.49 -4.02 4.47
N THR A 203 7.09 -3.16 3.53
CA THR A 203 6.62 -1.80 3.77
C THR A 203 5.11 -1.77 3.66
N SER A 204 4.42 -1.38 4.73
CA SER A 204 2.97 -1.31 4.78
C SER A 204 2.50 0.10 5.08
N THR A 205 1.60 0.61 4.25
CA THR A 205 0.92 1.88 4.43
C THR A 205 -0.58 1.64 4.56
N VAL A 206 -1.20 2.28 5.56
CA VAL A 206 -2.66 2.38 5.66
C VAL A 206 -3.05 3.84 5.51
N ILE A 207 -4.01 4.10 4.64
CA ILE A 207 -4.69 5.40 4.49
C ILE A 207 -6.12 5.24 4.99
N LEU A 208 -6.48 6.05 5.97
CA LEU A 208 -7.82 6.09 6.56
C LEU A 208 -8.41 7.48 6.34
N SER A 209 -9.59 7.54 5.75
CA SER A 209 -10.41 8.77 5.71
C SER A 209 -11.75 8.46 6.34
N LEU A 210 -12.17 9.30 7.29
CA LEU A 210 -13.44 9.24 7.97
C LEU A 210 -14.05 10.63 7.91
N SER A 211 -15.25 10.74 7.35
CA SER A 211 -15.99 11.99 7.35
C SER A 211 -17.38 11.77 7.95
N HIS A 212 -17.86 12.77 8.68
CA HIS A 212 -19.22 12.85 9.17
C HIS A 212 -19.81 14.13 8.64
N THR A 213 -20.74 14.00 7.70
CA THR A 213 -21.47 15.12 7.06
C THR A 213 -22.91 15.23 7.60
N GLY A 214 -23.25 14.46 8.63
CA GLY A 214 -24.59 14.40 9.19
C GLY A 214 -25.04 15.70 9.85
N ASN A 215 -26.33 16.03 9.70
CA ASN A 215 -27.07 17.06 10.45
C ASN A 215 -27.23 16.73 11.95
N SER A 216 -26.25 16.07 12.57
CA SER A 216 -26.21 15.92 14.01
C SER A 216 -25.98 17.31 14.62
N GLN A 217 -27.03 17.92 15.17
CA GLN A 217 -26.93 19.20 15.88
C GLN A 217 -25.88 19.18 17.01
N ALA A 218 -25.46 18.00 17.47
CA ALA A 218 -24.51 17.83 18.56
C ALA A 218 -23.03 17.79 18.09
N LEU A 219 -22.73 17.19 16.93
CA LEU A 219 -21.33 16.98 16.48
C LEU A 219 -20.90 17.97 15.38
N GLY A 220 -21.83 18.41 14.53
CA GLY A 220 -21.49 19.17 13.32
C GLY A 220 -20.72 18.33 12.29
N GLU A 221 -20.05 19.00 11.35
CA GLU A 221 -19.20 18.35 10.35
C GLU A 221 -17.84 17.98 10.96
N MET A 222 -17.38 16.76 10.74
CA MET A 222 -16.08 16.27 11.19
C MET A 222 -15.38 15.53 10.05
N ASP A 223 -14.11 15.84 9.81
CA ASP A 223 -13.24 15.12 8.88
C ASP A 223 -11.98 14.69 9.64
N LEU A 224 -11.68 13.40 9.59
CA LEU A 224 -10.51 12.80 10.18
C LEU A 224 -9.87 11.87 9.16
N SER A 225 -8.74 12.32 8.62
CA SER A 225 -8.04 11.64 7.55
C SER A 225 -6.55 11.54 7.85
N GLY A 226 -5.91 10.46 7.42
CA GLY A 226 -4.45 10.39 7.33
C GLY A 226 -3.88 9.04 6.98
N ASN A 227 -2.56 8.97 7.07
CA ASN A 227 -1.77 7.82 6.66
C ASN A 227 -0.88 7.33 7.81
N MET A 228 -0.48 6.07 7.74
CA MET A 228 0.52 5.46 8.61
C MET A 228 1.34 4.46 7.81
N THR A 229 2.66 4.62 7.82
CA THR A 229 3.58 3.69 7.16
C THR A 229 4.47 3.01 8.20
N ARG A 230 4.67 1.70 8.04
CA ARG A 230 5.55 0.87 8.86
C ARG A 230 6.36 -0.08 7.99
N GLN A 231 7.56 -0.40 8.46
CA GLN A 231 8.46 -1.33 7.79
C GLN A 231 8.85 -2.45 8.75
N VAL A 232 9.02 -3.65 8.21
CA VAL A 232 9.59 -4.79 8.91
C VAL A 232 10.45 -5.59 7.95
N GLU A 233 11.55 -6.10 8.47
CA GLU A 233 12.45 -7.02 7.78
C GLU A 233 12.52 -8.31 8.58
N ILE A 234 12.39 -9.46 7.92
CA ILE A 234 12.44 -10.78 8.56
C ILE A 234 13.00 -11.84 7.64
N GLU A 235 13.72 -12.80 8.21
CA GLU A 235 14.20 -13.99 7.49
C GLU A 235 13.33 -15.19 7.85
N LEU A 236 12.78 -15.88 6.85
CA LEU A 236 11.95 -17.07 7.05
C LEU A 236 12.37 -18.19 6.08
N PRO A 237 12.34 -19.46 6.52
CA PRO A 237 12.51 -20.57 5.60
C PRO A 237 11.37 -20.61 4.58
N ALA A 238 11.70 -20.93 3.34
CA ALA A 238 10.73 -21.07 2.26
C ALA A 238 11.22 -22.13 1.27
N GLU A 239 10.63 -23.32 1.36
CA GLU A 239 10.99 -24.48 0.53
C GLU A 239 10.09 -24.61 -0.70
N SER A 240 8.93 -23.95 -0.69
CA SER A 240 7.98 -23.96 -1.80
C SER A 240 7.33 -22.59 -2.02
N ASP A 241 6.79 -22.39 -3.22
CA ASP A 241 6.07 -21.18 -3.60
C ASP A 241 4.83 -20.94 -2.69
N GLU A 242 4.15 -22.00 -2.24
CA GLU A 242 3.03 -21.90 -1.29
C GLU A 242 3.48 -21.42 0.08
N GLN A 243 4.66 -21.85 0.54
CA GLN A 243 5.21 -21.39 1.80
C GLN A 243 5.61 -19.91 1.72
N GLN A 244 6.12 -19.44 0.58
CA GLN A 244 6.39 -18.02 0.35
C GLN A 244 5.11 -17.18 0.45
N ILE A 245 4.02 -17.62 -0.19
CA ILE A 245 2.72 -16.94 -0.11
C ILE A 245 2.19 -16.94 1.34
N ALA A 246 2.31 -18.06 2.07
CA ALA A 246 1.89 -18.14 3.46
C ALA A 246 2.71 -17.21 4.38
N ASN A 247 4.02 -17.13 4.16
CA ASN A 247 4.91 -16.21 4.88
C ASN A 247 4.49 -14.75 4.65
N ILE A 248 4.24 -14.37 3.39
CA ILE A 248 3.77 -13.02 3.04
C ILE A 248 2.42 -12.73 3.71
N GLY A 249 1.47 -13.67 3.64
CA GLY A 249 0.15 -13.55 4.27
C GLY A 249 0.26 -13.27 5.78
N LYS A 250 1.11 -14.02 6.48
CA LYS A 250 1.36 -13.81 7.92
C LYS A 250 1.94 -12.43 8.21
N LEU A 251 2.91 -11.98 7.41
CA LEU A 251 3.53 -10.68 7.62
C LEU A 251 2.56 -9.53 7.40
N VAL A 252 1.72 -9.62 6.37
CA VAL A 252 0.64 -8.65 6.10
C VAL A 252 -0.37 -8.64 7.25
N GLU A 253 -0.84 -9.81 7.69
CA GLU A 253 -1.81 -9.94 8.78
C GLU A 253 -1.29 -9.33 10.09
N ASP A 254 -0.07 -9.72 10.50
CA ASP A 254 0.56 -9.20 11.72
C ASP A 254 0.77 -7.68 11.66
N MET A 255 1.15 -7.16 10.49
CA MET A 255 1.39 -5.72 10.30
C MET A 255 0.09 -4.93 10.28
N GLU A 256 -0.94 -5.40 9.57
CA GLU A 256 -2.27 -4.78 9.57
C GLU A 256 -2.85 -4.71 10.99
N LEU A 257 -2.77 -5.79 11.75
CA LEU A 257 -3.30 -5.83 13.12
C LEU A 257 -2.61 -4.79 14.01
N LYS A 258 -1.28 -4.67 13.92
CA LYS A 258 -0.50 -3.66 14.66
C LYS A 258 -0.89 -2.24 14.25
N MET A 259 -0.96 -1.96 12.94
CA MET A 259 -1.31 -0.64 12.43
C MET A 259 -2.75 -0.26 12.79
N ARG A 260 -3.71 -1.19 12.72
CA ARG A 260 -5.11 -0.97 13.13
C ARG A 260 -5.22 -0.53 14.58
N ASN A 261 -4.50 -1.20 15.49
CA ASN A 261 -4.46 -0.84 16.90
C ASN A 261 -3.86 0.56 17.14
N LEU A 262 -2.76 0.87 16.44
CA LEU A 262 -2.11 2.19 16.53
C LEU A 262 -2.99 3.31 15.97
N LEU A 263 -3.69 3.07 14.85
CA LEU A 263 -4.62 4.02 14.27
C LEU A 263 -5.75 4.33 15.26
N GLN A 264 -6.30 3.32 15.93
CA GLN A 264 -7.34 3.53 16.94
C GLN A 264 -6.86 4.44 18.09
N GLU A 265 -5.65 4.24 18.60
CA GLU A 265 -5.09 5.05 19.69
C GLU A 265 -4.79 6.50 19.24
N VAL A 266 -4.19 6.67 18.05
CA VAL A 266 -3.80 8.00 17.57
C VAL A 266 -4.99 8.82 17.07
N TYR A 267 -5.85 8.23 16.24
CA TYR A 267 -6.94 8.96 15.58
C TYR A 267 -8.04 9.36 16.56
N PHE A 268 -8.44 8.45 17.44
CA PHE A 268 -9.54 8.71 18.36
C PHE A 268 -9.08 9.14 19.75
N GLY A 269 -7.88 8.72 20.17
CA GLY A 269 -7.29 9.14 21.45
C GLY A 269 -6.70 10.54 21.36
N LYS A 270 -5.61 10.71 20.61
CA LYS A 270 -4.87 11.99 20.58
C LYS A 270 -5.69 13.15 20.03
N ALA A 271 -6.49 12.94 18.98
CA ALA A 271 -7.33 14.01 18.43
C ALA A 271 -8.36 14.49 19.47
N LYS A 272 -8.98 13.54 20.20
CA LYS A 272 -9.92 13.86 21.28
C LYS A 272 -9.23 14.60 22.42
N ASP A 273 -8.03 14.19 22.81
CA ASP A 273 -7.26 14.84 23.87
C ASP A 273 -6.90 16.28 23.49
N VAL A 274 -6.40 16.51 22.26
CA VAL A 274 -6.07 17.84 21.76
C VAL A 274 -7.32 18.75 21.71
N VAL A 275 -8.44 18.25 21.19
CA VAL A 275 -9.70 19.02 21.18
C VAL A 275 -10.19 19.33 22.59
N GLY A 276 -10.06 18.36 23.51
CA GLY A 276 -10.42 18.52 24.92
C GLY A 276 -9.55 19.56 25.66
N ASP A 277 -8.26 19.63 25.33
CA ASP A 277 -7.34 20.62 25.88
C ASP A 277 -7.58 22.03 25.32
N LEU A 278 -8.03 22.16 24.06
CA LEU A 278 -8.36 23.45 23.45
C LEU A 278 -9.61 24.10 24.08
N ARG A 279 -10.58 23.28 24.51
CA ARG A 279 -11.81 23.76 25.17
C ARG A 279 -12.30 22.77 26.21
N SER A 280 -11.97 23.03 27.48
CA SER A 280 -12.50 22.24 28.59
C SER A 280 -13.99 22.51 28.81
N ALA A 281 -14.77 21.44 28.99
CA ALA A 281 -16.18 21.56 29.39
C ALA A 281 -16.33 21.96 30.88
N GLY A 282 -15.37 21.56 31.73
CA GLY A 282 -15.30 21.95 33.13
C GLY A 282 -14.51 23.23 33.37
N SER A 283 -14.54 23.75 34.61
CA SER A 283 -13.74 24.91 34.99
C SER A 283 -12.25 24.59 34.92
N LEU A 284 -11.45 25.48 34.32
CA LEU A 284 -9.98 25.37 34.33
C LEU A 284 -9.41 25.26 35.75
N SER A 285 -10.10 25.82 36.75
CA SER A 285 -9.72 25.72 38.15
C SER A 285 -9.88 24.31 38.73
N GLU A 286 -10.91 23.57 38.30
CA GLU A 286 -11.14 22.18 38.72
C GLU A 286 -10.13 21.25 38.04
N GLY A 287 -9.90 21.43 36.74
CA GLY A 287 -8.86 20.68 36.02
C GLY A 287 -7.45 20.92 36.58
N ALA A 288 -7.15 22.13 37.05
CA ALA A 288 -5.88 22.43 37.73
C ALA A 288 -5.76 21.69 39.08
N ARG A 289 -6.83 21.67 39.87
CA ARG A 289 -6.88 20.95 41.17
C ARG A 289 -6.73 19.45 40.98
N ASP A 290 -7.39 18.87 39.98
CA ASP A 290 -7.29 17.43 39.71
C ASP A 290 -5.87 17.03 39.25
N ARG A 291 -5.22 17.84 38.41
CA ARG A 291 -3.81 17.62 38.02
C ARG A 291 -2.85 17.75 39.20
N GLU A 292 -3.12 18.66 40.13
CA GLU A 292 -2.34 18.82 41.36
C GLU A 292 -2.50 17.62 42.30
N ALA A 293 -3.73 17.18 42.53
CA ALA A 293 -4.03 15.97 43.30
C ALA A 293 -3.40 14.72 42.66
N GLN A 294 -3.44 14.59 41.33
CA GLN A 294 -2.82 13.48 40.61
C GLN A 294 -1.30 13.49 40.73
N ARG A 295 -0.65 14.67 40.72
CA ARG A 295 0.79 14.83 40.99
C ARG A 295 1.15 14.45 42.42
N GLU A 296 0.36 14.83 43.41
CA GLU A 296 0.58 14.43 44.80
C GLU A 296 0.48 12.93 45.00
N ILE A 297 -0.52 12.28 44.38
CA ILE A 297 -0.67 10.82 44.42
C ILE A 297 0.54 10.13 43.80
N ILE A 298 0.97 10.53 42.59
CA ILE A 298 2.16 9.96 41.93
C ILE A 298 3.43 10.20 42.76
N GLY A 299 3.56 11.38 43.38
CA GLY A 299 4.67 11.70 44.27
C GLY A 299 4.68 10.86 45.55
N SER A 300 3.51 10.50 46.09
CA SER A 300 3.38 9.64 47.26
C SER A 300 3.65 8.16 46.95
N MET A 301 3.36 7.69 45.72
CA MET A 301 3.67 6.33 45.27
C MET A 301 5.15 6.11 44.94
N ARG A 302 5.92 7.19 44.80
CA ARG A 302 7.38 7.16 44.57
C ARG A 302 8.21 7.22 45.86
N ARG A 303 7.58 7.25 47.04
CA ARG A 303 8.26 7.14 48.34
C ARG A 303 8.19 5.73 48.90
#